data_AF-A0A1G3X1W3-F1
#
_entry.id   AF-A0A1G3X1W3-F1
#
_cell.length_a   1.000
_cell.length_b   1.000
_cell.length_c   1.000
_cell.angle_alpha   90.00
_cell.angle_beta   90.00
_cell.angle_gamma   90.00
#
_symmetry.space_group_name_H-M   'P 1'
#
loop_
_entity.id
_entity.type
_entity.pdbx_description
1 polymer ?
#
loop_
_entity_poly.entity_id
_entity_poly.type
_entity_poly.pdbx_seq_one_letter_code
_entity_poly.pdbx_strand_id
1 'polypeptide(L)'
;MILFQMVKDESVLPIIYDRLKKLEHENEYYVIMMAGWLLSECIIQYRDQTLEFLSHEKELNKKIVNKGIQKCRESRRMTEIEKEQLLPYKRKSFPL
;
A
#
# COMPACT_ATOMS: atom_id res chain seq x y z
N MET A 1 12.33 -11.08 2.13
CA MET A 1 12.72 -9.65 2.12
C MET A 1 12.68 -9.13 3.55
N ILE A 2 13.73 -8.44 4.01
CA ILE A 2 13.88 -7.99 5.42
C ILE A 2 12.70 -7.12 5.86
N LEU A 3 12.27 -6.21 4.99
CA LEU A 3 11.17 -5.29 5.27
C LEU A 3 9.86 -6.00 5.66
N PHE A 4 9.54 -7.15 5.05
CA PHE A 4 8.34 -7.92 5.42
C PHE A 4 8.47 -8.60 6.78
N GLN A 5 9.68 -8.91 7.24
CA GLN A 5 9.88 -9.40 8.60
C GLN A 5 9.63 -8.29 9.62
N MET A 6 10.00 -7.05 9.29
CA MET A 6 9.72 -5.90 10.15
C MET A 6 8.21 -5.63 10.26
N VAL A 7 7.46 -5.75 9.15
CA VAL A 7 6.00 -5.54 9.16
C VAL A 7 5.27 -6.49 10.13
N LYS A 8 5.83 -7.65 10.48
CA LYS A 8 5.20 -8.55 11.49
C LYS A 8 5.06 -7.92 12.88
N ASP A 9 5.77 -6.84 13.17
CA ASP A 9 5.57 -6.04 14.37
C ASP A 9 4.61 -4.89 14.05
N GLU A 10 3.38 -4.95 14.57
CA GLU A 10 2.36 -3.92 14.33
C GLU A 10 2.83 -2.52 14.75
N SER A 11 3.74 -2.41 15.72
CA SER A 11 4.24 -1.12 16.21
C SER A 11 5.01 -0.31 15.15
N VAL A 12 5.43 -0.95 14.04
CA VAL A 12 6.10 -0.23 12.94
C VAL A 12 5.13 0.45 11.98
N LEU A 13 3.82 0.17 12.04
CA LEU A 13 2.84 0.75 11.12
C LEU A 13 2.84 2.29 11.11
N PRO A 14 2.85 3.01 12.25
CA PRO A 14 2.91 4.47 12.24
C PRO A 14 4.15 5.01 11.53
N ILE A 15 5.30 4.33 11.69
CA ILE A 15 6.56 4.70 11.03
C ILE A 15 6.44 4.50 9.52
N ILE A 16 5.90 3.35 9.10
CA ILE A 16 5.68 3.05 7.68
C ILE A 16 4.75 4.09 7.05
N TYR A 17 3.62 4.38 7.70
CA TYR A 17 2.62 5.33 7.21
C TYR A 17 3.20 6.74 7.08
N ASP A 18 3.95 7.23 8.07
CA ASP A 18 4.67 8.51 7.97
C ASP A 18 5.67 8.53 6.79
N ARG A 19 6.41 7.43 6.58
CA ARG A 19 7.34 7.34 5.45
C ARG A 19 6.63 7.31 4.10
N LEU A 20 5.50 6.61 3.98
CA LEU A 20 4.70 6.60 2.75
C LEU A 20 4.16 7.99 2.41
N LYS A 21 3.75 8.78 3.41
CA LYS A 21 3.32 10.17 3.21
C LYS A 21 4.43 11.05 2.65
N LYS A 22 5.65 10.91 3.16
CA LYS A 22 6.83 11.65 2.68
C LYS A 22 7.23 11.33 1.23
N LEU A 23 6.67 10.27 0.64
CA LEU A 23 6.89 9.88 -0.75
C LEU A 23 5.80 10.39 -1.71
N GLU A 24 4.97 11.35 -1.29
CA GLU A 24 3.86 11.90 -2.10
C GLU A 24 4.26 12.23 -3.55
N HIS A 25 5.39 12.91 -3.72
CA HIS A 25 5.88 13.36 -5.04
C HIS A 25 6.97 12.44 -5.64
N GLU A 26 7.21 11.26 -5.06
CA GLU A 26 8.22 10.32 -5.54
C GLU A 26 7.92 9.82 -6.96
N ASN A 27 8.95 9.76 -7.81
CA ASN A 27 8.87 9.33 -9.19
C ASN A 27 9.85 8.20 -9.55
N GLU A 28 10.83 7.91 -8.69
CA GLU A 28 11.82 6.87 -8.92
C GLU A 28 11.18 5.48 -8.92
N TYR A 29 11.40 4.76 -10.02
CA TYR A 29 10.71 3.50 -10.31
C TYR A 29 10.88 2.46 -9.20
N TYR A 30 12.11 2.27 -8.71
CA TYR A 30 12.39 1.28 -7.68
C TYR A 30 11.88 1.71 -6.31
N VAL A 31 11.87 3.02 -6.00
CA VAL A 31 11.28 3.51 -4.75
C VAL A 31 9.77 3.26 -4.74
N ILE A 32 9.08 3.58 -5.83
CA ILE A 32 7.64 3.29 -6.00
C ILE A 32 7.36 1.79 -5.90
N MET A 33 8.20 0.95 -6.51
CA MET A 33 8.03 -0.51 -6.47
C MET A 33 8.13 -1.02 -5.04
N MET A 34 9.20 -0.63 -4.32
CA MET A 34 9.44 -1.09 -2.96
C MET A 34 8.39 -0.56 -1.97
N ALA A 35 7.99 0.70 -2.11
CA ALA A 35 6.92 1.28 -1.29
C ALA A 35 5.56 0.61 -1.58
N GLY A 36 5.26 0.29 -2.84
CA GLY A 36 4.06 -0.47 -3.20
C GLY A 36 4.07 -1.89 -2.61
N TRP A 37 5.22 -2.59 -2.63
CA TRP A 37 5.35 -3.89 -1.98
C TRP A 37 5.19 -3.81 -0.48
N LEU A 38 5.77 -2.80 0.17
CA LEU A 38 5.60 -2.52 1.60
C LEU A 38 4.12 -2.32 1.95
N LEU A 39 3.43 -1.44 1.21
CA LEU A 39 2.01 -1.18 1.41
C LEU A 39 1.17 -2.45 1.21
N SER A 40 1.51 -3.27 0.20
CA SER A 40 0.84 -4.56 -0.01
C SER A 40 1.00 -5.50 1.18
N GLU A 41 2.16 -5.55 1.81
CA GLU A 41 2.37 -6.38 3.00
C GLU A 41 1.55 -5.85 4.19
N CYS A 42 1.48 -4.53 4.37
CA CYS A 42 0.64 -3.91 5.40
C CYS A 42 -0.84 -4.25 5.21
N ILE A 43 -1.36 -4.19 3.97
CA ILE A 43 -2.75 -4.58 3.66
C ILE A 43 -3.00 -6.06 3.96
N ILE A 44 -2.04 -6.94 3.68
CA ILE A 44 -2.21 -8.39 3.88
C ILE A 44 -2.19 -8.74 5.38
N GLN A 45 -1.34 -8.10 6.17
CA GLN A 45 -1.18 -8.42 7.60
C GLN A 45 -2.15 -7.63 8.51
N TYR A 46 -2.45 -6.38 8.16
CA TYR A 46 -3.24 -5.43 8.97
C TYR A 46 -4.24 -4.70 8.08
N ARG A 47 -5.16 -5.48 7.51
CA ARG A 47 -6.11 -5.00 6.50
C ARG A 47 -6.90 -3.79 6.99
N ASP A 48 -7.58 -3.92 8.12
CA ASP A 48 -8.52 -2.90 8.58
C ASP A 48 -7.80 -1.59 8.89
N GLN A 49 -6.69 -1.65 9.65
CA GLN A 49 -5.86 -0.49 9.96
C GLN A 49 -5.31 0.19 8.69
N THR A 50 -4.82 -0.61 7.74
CA THR A 50 -4.20 -0.06 6.53
C THR A 50 -5.25 0.51 5.57
N LEU A 51 -6.42 -0.10 5.46
CA LEU A 51 -7.53 0.43 4.64
C LEU A 51 -8.14 1.69 5.27
N GLU A 52 -8.22 1.77 6.59
CA GLU A 52 -8.60 3.00 7.30
C GLU A 52 -7.61 4.13 7.00
N PHE A 53 -6.31 3.86 7.12
CA PHE A 53 -5.25 4.81 6.73
C PHE A 53 -5.40 5.30 5.28
N LEU A 54 -5.58 4.38 4.32
CA LEU A 54 -5.79 4.75 2.90
C LEU A 54 -7.08 5.55 2.67
N SER A 55 -8.11 5.35 3.51
CA SER A 55 -9.36 6.09 3.42
C SER A 55 -9.20 7.54 3.86
N HIS A 56 -8.41 7.79 4.91
CA HIS A 56 -8.17 9.13 5.45
C HIS A 56 -7.12 9.92 4.63
N GLU A 57 -6.07 9.26 4.15
CA GLU A 57 -4.90 9.93 3.58
C GLU A 57 -4.99 10.06 2.06
N LYS A 58 -5.69 11.11 1.59
CA LYS A 58 -5.99 11.32 0.16
C LYS A 58 -4.78 11.71 -0.68
N GLU A 59 -3.77 12.33 -0.07
CA GLU A 59 -2.57 12.87 -0.73
C GLU A 59 -1.47 11.82 -0.93
N LEU A 60 -1.68 10.56 -0.56
CA LEU A 60 -0.71 9.50 -0.84
C LEU A 60 -0.41 9.36 -2.33
N ASN A 61 0.86 9.14 -2.66
CA ASN A 61 1.32 8.95 -4.02
C ASN A 61 0.52 7.84 -4.73
N LYS A 62 -0.23 8.24 -5.76
CA LYS A 62 -1.10 7.34 -6.53
C LYS A 62 -0.37 6.13 -7.11
N LYS A 63 0.90 6.28 -7.49
CA LYS A 63 1.70 5.20 -8.09
C LYS A 63 2.00 4.12 -7.03
N ILE A 64 2.31 4.55 -5.80
CA ILE A 64 2.55 3.65 -4.66
C ILE A 64 1.27 2.93 -4.26
N VAL A 65 0.16 3.66 -4.08
CA VAL A 65 -1.14 3.07 -3.70
C VAL A 65 -1.60 2.03 -4.72
N ASN A 66 -1.60 2.40 -6.00
CA ASN A 66 -2.04 1.50 -7.06
C ASN A 66 -1.11 0.30 -7.22
N LYS A 67 0.21 0.46 -6.98
CA LYS A 67 1.17 -0.66 -6.97
C LYS A 67 0.91 -1.61 -5.81
N GLY A 68 0.61 -1.09 -4.61
CA GLY A 68 0.26 -1.92 -3.45
C GLY A 68 -0.99 -2.75 -3.69
N ILE A 69 -2.05 -2.13 -4.24
CA ILE A 69 -3.28 -2.85 -4.60
C ILE A 69 -3.03 -3.89 -5.70
N GLN A 70 -2.26 -3.54 -6.73
CA GLN A 70 -1.83 -4.50 -7.76
C GLN A 70 -1.19 -5.74 -7.12
N LYS A 71 -0.30 -5.55 -6.15
CA LYS A 71 0.49 -6.63 -5.54
C LYS A 71 -0.31 -7.48 -4.58
N CYS A 72 -1.32 -6.90 -3.93
CA CYS A 72 -2.33 -7.65 -3.19
C CYS A 72 -3.11 -8.59 -4.15
N ARG A 73 -3.53 -8.07 -5.31
CA ARG A 73 -4.29 -8.86 -6.31
C ARG A 73 -3.47 -10.00 -6.93
N GLU A 74 -2.18 -9.79 -7.14
CA GLU A 74 -1.23 -10.81 -7.60
C GLU A 74 -0.89 -11.83 -6.50
N SER A 75 -1.22 -11.56 -5.24
CA SER A 75 -0.90 -12.44 -4.11
C SER A 75 -1.81 -13.67 -4.06
N ARG A 76 -1.21 -14.82 -3.70
CA ARG A 76 -1.95 -16.04 -3.35
C ARG A 76 -2.41 -16.08 -1.89
N ARG A 77 -2.02 -15.08 -1.08
CA ARG A 77 -2.38 -14.99 0.35
C ARG A 77 -3.74 -14.37 0.60
N MET A 78 -4.45 -13.97 -0.45
CA MET A 78 -5.78 -13.35 -0.38
C MET A 78 -6.75 -14.11 -1.28
N THR A 79 -8.00 -14.20 -0.85
CA THR A 79 -9.11 -14.71 -1.65
C THR A 79 -9.50 -13.73 -2.76
N GLU A 80 -10.22 -14.21 -3.76
CA GLU A 80 -10.71 -13.33 -4.85
C GLU A 80 -11.67 -12.24 -4.33
N ILE A 81 -12.53 -12.56 -3.35
CA ILE A 81 -13.44 -11.58 -2.75
C ILE A 81 -12.66 -10.44 -2.07
N GLU A 82 -11.64 -10.77 -1.28
CA GLU A 82 -10.81 -9.76 -0.61
C GLU A 82 -10.05 -8.87 -1.59
N LYS A 83 -9.64 -9.42 -2.74
CA LYS A 83 -8.97 -8.71 -3.83
C LYS A 83 -9.91 -7.73 -4.56
N GLU A 84 -11.16 -8.10 -4.75
CA GLU A 84 -12.18 -7.24 -5.36
C GLU A 84 -12.53 -6.05 -4.44
N GLN A 85 -12.60 -6.29 -3.13
CA GLN A 85 -12.80 -5.24 -2.12
C GLN A 85 -11.70 -4.16 -2.10
N LEU A 86 -10.52 -4.40 -2.70
CA LEU A 86 -9.46 -3.40 -2.78
C LEU A 86 -9.63 -2.41 -3.94
N LEU A 87 -10.46 -2.71 -4.94
CA LEU A 87 -10.62 -1.85 -6.12
C LEU A 87 -11.06 -0.41 -5.80
N PRO A 88 -11.99 -0.17 -4.85
CA PRO A 88 -12.39 1.19 -4.48
C PRO A 88 -11.25 2.07 -3.93
N TYR A 89 -10.16 1.45 -3.43
CA TYR A 89 -9.01 2.16 -2.87
C TYR A 89 -8.02 2.63 -3.95
N LYS A 90 -8.17 2.20 -5.22
CA LYS A 90 -7.30 2.66 -6.31
C LYS A 90 -7.48 4.16 -6.52
N ARG A 91 -6.37 4.88 -6.65
CA ARG A 91 -6.37 6.31 -6.95
C ARG A 91 -6.52 6.51 -8.45
N LYS A 92 -7.51 7.32 -8.86
CA LYS A 92 -7.73 7.67 -10.27
C LYS A 92 -6.51 8.47 -10.78
N SER A 93 -5.97 8.05 -11.91
CA SER A 93 -5.12 8.90 -12.73
C SER A 93 -6.03 9.76 -13.60
N PHE A 94 -6.20 11.03 -13.26
CA PHE A 94 -6.74 11.98 -14.22
C PHE A 94 -5.74 12.09 -15.38
N PRO A 95 -6.17 11.97 -16.64
CA PRO A 95 -5.38 12.49 -17.75
C PRO A 95 -5.22 13.99 -17.51
N LEU A 96 -3.97 14.46 -17.54
CA LEU A 96 -3.67 15.89 -17.72
C LEU A 96 -4.15 16.30 -19.12
#